data_AF-A0A956HDJ1-F1
#
_entry.id   AF-A0A956HDJ1-F1
#
_cell.length_a   1.000
_cell.length_b   1.000
_cell.length_c   1.000
_cell.angle_alpha   90.00
_cell.angle_beta   90.00
_cell.angle_gamma   90.00
#
_symmetry.space_group_name_H-M   'P 1'
#
loop_
_entity.id
_entity.type
_entity.pdbx_description
1 polymer ?
#
loop_
_entity_poly.entity_id
_entity_poly.type
_entity_poly.pdbx_seq_one_letter_code
_entity_poly.pdbx_strand_id
1 'polypeptide(L)'
;DARHRRLLTLEEAGAWQPSRTTALVRIDAGVWLWQIPLARESLLSYGVVSRHGSIDEATYRSITAAHASPEFTLRGPRLDDAGPFSRLHRRDGFARQARTPADRDFILLADACAFSDPVYSVGAGFAVNTALQIAELLARGPWTRDACDAYCRRSRALMDRARAAFEFWYSGELLASPAAAREVQDAMLRGELFHEQLSGHYGDVLADSEYSGARDPFAPRVGAESLAPAARALLEIDDELVGWRLVGADPSESGVTLRFQRDALPILTVMVGRADGERCFQVIGPLALSYMQPAEGSYPDSPAFRGLLDAVATRLSRRADAWVALVDGDLSPAAASA
;
A
#
# COMPACT_ATOMS: atom_id res chain seq x y z
N ASP A 1 0.77 -3.09 15.42
CA ASP A 1 1.87 -2.30 14.84
C ASP A 1 2.04 -2.70 13.39
N ALA A 2 1.86 -1.77 12.45
CA ALA A 2 1.93 -2.04 11.03
C ALA A 2 3.32 -2.52 10.57
N ARG A 3 4.39 -2.38 11.37
CA ARG A 3 5.75 -2.80 11.00
C ARG A 3 5.95 -4.31 10.95
N HIS A 4 5.13 -5.10 11.64
CA HIS A 4 5.42 -6.51 11.91
C HIS A 4 4.72 -7.53 11.00
N ARG A 5 3.81 -7.13 10.09
CA ARG A 5 3.08 -8.03 9.15
C ARG A 5 2.31 -9.18 9.81
N ARG A 6 2.07 -9.09 11.13
CA ARG A 6 1.35 -10.08 11.93
C ARG A 6 0.79 -9.43 13.20
N LEU A 7 -0.11 -10.14 13.87
CA LEU A 7 -0.48 -9.82 15.24
C LEU A 7 0.70 -10.11 16.17
N LEU A 8 0.91 -9.21 17.12
CA LEU A 8 1.90 -9.37 18.18
C LEU A 8 1.17 -9.46 19.52
N THR A 9 1.69 -10.27 20.42
CA THR A 9 1.37 -10.13 21.85
C THR A 9 1.96 -8.83 22.40
N LEU A 10 1.47 -8.38 23.56
CA LEU A 10 2.05 -7.21 24.24
C LEU A 10 3.53 -7.43 24.60
N GLU A 11 3.90 -8.66 24.98
CA GLU A 11 5.31 -9.00 25.25
C GLU A 11 6.17 -8.89 23.99
N GLU A 12 5.68 -9.36 22.84
CA GLU A 12 6.39 -9.28 21.56
C GLU A 12 6.51 -7.86 21.02
N ALA A 13 5.53 -7.00 21.31
CA ALA A 13 5.53 -5.60 20.89
C ALA A 13 6.54 -4.74 21.68
N GLY A 14 7.13 -5.28 22.75
CA GLY A 14 7.96 -4.53 23.69
C GLY A 14 7.13 -3.62 24.60
N ALA A 15 7.80 -2.68 25.28
CA ALA A 15 7.10 -1.74 26.16
C ALA A 15 6.16 -0.84 25.34
N TRP A 16 4.86 -1.17 25.37
CA TRP A 16 3.80 -0.31 24.85
C TRP A 16 3.94 1.08 25.47
N GLN A 17 3.91 2.12 24.62
CA GLN A 17 3.98 3.52 25.04
C GLN A 17 2.59 4.16 24.81
N PRO A 18 1.73 4.19 25.84
CA PRO A 18 0.36 4.72 25.72
C PRO A 18 0.33 6.15 25.20
N SER A 19 1.35 6.96 25.52
CA SER A 19 1.43 8.36 25.12
C SER A 19 1.79 8.59 23.64
N ARG A 20 2.17 7.53 22.90
CA ARG A 20 2.56 7.60 21.49
C ARG A 20 1.82 6.62 20.59
N THR A 21 0.92 5.83 21.17
CA THR A 21 0.25 4.74 20.46
C THR A 21 -1.25 4.96 20.48
N THR A 22 -1.88 4.86 19.32
CA THR A 22 -3.35 4.77 19.26
C THR A 22 -3.77 3.39 19.75
N ALA A 23 -4.65 3.34 20.74
CA ALA A 23 -5.27 2.10 21.19
C ALA A 23 -6.68 1.98 20.61
N LEU A 24 -6.98 0.81 20.06
CA LEU A 24 -8.32 0.42 19.63
C LEU A 24 -8.74 -0.75 20.50
N VAL A 25 -9.82 -0.60 21.25
CA VAL A 25 -10.28 -1.62 22.19
C VAL A 25 -11.67 -2.08 21.75
N ARG A 26 -11.78 -3.36 21.42
CA ARG A 26 -13.07 -4.01 21.18
C ARG A 26 -13.70 -4.33 22.53
N ILE A 27 -14.86 -3.75 22.80
CA ILE A 27 -15.60 -3.93 24.05
C ILE A 27 -16.53 -5.13 23.95
N ASP A 28 -17.31 -5.18 22.87
CA ASP A 28 -18.26 -6.24 22.59
C ASP A 28 -18.46 -6.39 21.07
N ALA A 29 -19.27 -7.35 20.65
CA ALA A 29 -19.69 -7.52 19.26
C ALA A 29 -20.36 -6.23 18.76
N GLY A 30 -19.65 -5.46 17.94
CA GLY A 30 -20.19 -4.23 17.36
C GLY A 30 -19.91 -2.94 18.14
N VAL A 31 -19.26 -3.01 19.30
CA VAL A 31 -18.91 -1.83 20.10
C VAL A 31 -17.41 -1.81 20.37
N TRP A 32 -16.79 -0.68 20.08
CA TRP A 32 -15.36 -0.49 20.29
C TRP A 32 -15.05 0.97 20.64
N LEU A 33 -13.84 1.23 21.13
CA LEU A 33 -13.38 2.57 21.45
C LEU A 33 -11.99 2.83 20.88
N TRP A 34 -11.69 4.11 20.61
CA TRP A 34 -10.33 4.57 20.36
C TRP A 34 -9.80 5.42 21.52
N GLN A 35 -8.49 5.38 21.70
CA GLN A 35 -7.73 6.28 22.57
C GLN A 35 -6.53 6.78 21.77
N ILE A 36 -6.55 8.06 21.41
CA ILE A 36 -5.50 8.70 20.58
C ILE A 36 -4.87 9.81 21.42
N PRO A 37 -3.61 9.65 21.86
CA PRO A 37 -2.91 10.70 22.58
C PRO A 37 -2.63 11.88 21.64
N LEU A 38 -2.97 13.08 22.09
CA LEU A 38 -2.80 14.36 21.38
C LEU A 38 -1.91 15.31 22.21
N ALA A 39 -1.37 16.34 21.53
CA ALA A 39 -0.69 17.47 22.17
C ALA A 39 0.36 17.10 23.24
N ARG A 40 1.26 16.17 22.90
CA ARG A 40 2.34 15.71 23.80
C ARG A 40 1.82 15.34 25.19
N GLU A 41 0.92 14.36 25.22
CA GLU A 41 0.46 13.68 26.45
C GLU A 41 -0.51 14.49 27.33
N SER A 42 -0.88 15.71 26.92
CA SER A 42 -1.78 16.59 27.70
C SER A 42 -3.26 16.48 27.33
N LEU A 43 -3.57 15.88 26.16
CA LEU A 43 -4.93 15.71 25.66
C LEU A 43 -5.10 14.27 25.14
N LEU A 44 -6.26 13.68 25.39
CA LEU A 44 -6.63 12.38 24.84
C LEU A 44 -7.89 12.53 24.01
N SER A 45 -7.83 12.16 22.73
CA SER A 45 -9.03 11.91 21.95
C SER A 45 -9.57 10.54 22.30
N TYR A 46 -10.79 10.51 22.81
CA TYR A 46 -11.50 9.32 23.23
C TYR A 46 -12.82 9.25 22.48
N GLY A 47 -13.13 8.10 21.90
CA GLY A 47 -14.38 7.92 21.18
C GLY A 47 -14.88 6.51 21.35
N VAL A 48 -16.20 6.37 21.42
CA VAL A 48 -16.89 5.08 21.45
C VAL A 48 -17.73 4.97 20.18
N VAL A 49 -17.62 3.84 19.51
CA VAL A 49 -18.29 3.54 18.24
C VAL A 49 -19.16 2.33 18.42
N SER A 50 -20.37 2.39 17.87
CA SER A 50 -21.34 1.30 17.88
C SER A 50 -21.92 1.10 16.49
N ARG A 51 -21.97 -0.16 16.04
CA ARG A 51 -22.73 -0.57 14.84
C ARG A 51 -24.23 -0.72 15.12
N HIS A 52 -24.64 -0.70 16.39
CA HIS A 52 -26.01 -0.93 16.83
C HIS A 52 -26.86 0.35 16.90
N GLY A 53 -26.26 1.50 16.59
CA GLY A 53 -26.91 2.80 16.61
C GLY A 53 -26.27 3.77 17.58
N SER A 54 -26.99 4.85 17.86
CA SER A 54 -26.51 5.97 18.67
C SER A 54 -26.22 5.55 20.11
N ILE A 55 -25.09 6.01 20.63
CA ILE A 55 -24.73 5.89 22.05
C ILE A 55 -25.13 7.19 22.75
N ASP A 56 -25.88 7.08 23.85
CA ASP A 56 -26.18 8.24 24.69
C ASP A 56 -25.02 8.58 25.64
N GLU A 57 -25.08 9.76 26.25
CA GLU A 57 -24.00 10.25 27.10
C GLU A 57 -23.78 9.37 28.34
N ALA A 58 -24.84 8.84 28.94
CA ALA A 58 -24.75 7.98 30.12
C ALA A 58 -24.00 6.69 29.80
N THR A 59 -24.35 6.05 28.68
CA THR A 59 -23.70 4.84 28.17
C THR A 59 -22.25 5.13 27.79
N TYR A 60 -21.98 6.23 27.09
CA TYR A 60 -20.62 6.68 26.76
C TYR A 60 -19.75 6.82 28.02
N ARG A 61 -20.27 7.49 29.06
CA ARG A 61 -19.55 7.68 30.33
C ARG A 61 -19.31 6.37 31.06
N SER A 62 -20.29 5.46 31.07
CA SER A 62 -20.15 4.13 31.66
C SER A 62 -19.06 3.32 30.96
N ILE A 63 -19.07 3.28 29.63
CA ILE A 63 -18.05 2.59 28.83
C ILE A 63 -16.68 3.20 29.08
N THR A 64 -16.59 4.53 29.07
CA THR A 64 -15.33 5.25 29.30
C THR A 64 -14.77 4.92 30.69
N ALA A 65 -15.59 4.93 31.73
CA ALA A 65 -15.16 4.61 33.08
C ALA A 65 -14.71 3.14 33.23
N ALA A 66 -15.35 2.22 32.53
CA ALA A 66 -15.05 0.79 32.61
C ALA A 66 -13.83 0.36 31.76
N HIS A 67 -13.56 1.06 30.65
CA HIS A 67 -12.61 0.61 29.63
C HIS A 67 -11.50 1.62 29.28
N ALA A 68 -11.43 2.75 29.98
CA ALA A 68 -10.25 3.62 29.90
C ALA A 68 -8.99 2.83 30.27
N SER A 69 -7.92 3.05 29.53
CA SER A 69 -6.66 2.38 29.85
C SER A 69 -6.14 2.86 31.21
N PRO A 70 -5.65 1.97 32.09
CA PRO A 70 -5.20 2.35 33.44
C PRO A 70 -4.02 3.35 33.42
N GLU A 71 -3.33 3.46 32.29
CA GLU A 71 -2.23 4.39 32.07
C GLU A 71 -2.71 5.85 31.88
N PHE A 72 -4.01 6.05 31.63
CA PHE A 72 -4.60 7.37 31.52
C PHE A 72 -5.42 7.72 32.76
N THR A 73 -5.11 8.86 33.37
CA THR A 73 -6.03 9.48 34.34
C THR A 73 -6.98 10.39 33.57
N LEU A 74 -8.16 9.88 33.24
CA LEU A 74 -9.20 10.68 32.59
C LEU A 74 -9.79 11.67 33.57
N ARG A 75 -9.54 12.96 33.33
CA ARG A 75 -10.27 14.02 34.02
C ARG A 75 -11.61 14.18 33.32
N GLY A 76 -12.70 14.06 34.06
CA GLY A 76 -14.03 14.38 33.54
C GLY A 76 -14.05 15.80 32.96
N PRO A 77 -14.94 16.10 32.01
CA PRO A 77 -15.09 17.44 31.46
C PRO A 77 -15.33 18.42 32.63
N ARG A 78 -14.47 19.43 32.74
CA ARG A 78 -14.66 20.50 33.73
C ARG A 78 -15.95 21.23 33.37
N LEU A 79 -16.94 21.19 34.27
CA LEU A 79 -18.25 21.83 34.07
C LEU A 79 -18.14 23.34 33.78
N ASP A 80 -17.06 23.97 34.25
CA ASP A 80 -16.80 25.40 34.10
C ASP A 80 -15.89 25.74 32.91
N ASP A 81 -15.36 24.74 32.19
CA ASP A 81 -14.43 24.93 31.09
C ASP A 81 -15.19 24.87 29.77
N ALA A 82 -15.60 26.03 29.25
CA ALA A 82 -16.31 26.14 27.97
C ALA A 82 -15.40 25.94 26.74
N GLY A 83 -14.19 25.41 26.93
CA GLY A 83 -13.22 25.16 25.86
C GLY A 83 -13.74 24.20 24.77
N PRO A 84 -13.15 24.25 23.57
CA PRO A 84 -13.60 23.44 22.43
C PRO A 84 -13.52 21.92 22.67
N PHE A 85 -12.77 21.48 23.68
CA PHE A 85 -12.55 20.06 24.01
C PHE A 85 -13.42 19.53 25.17
N SER A 86 -14.29 20.36 25.77
CA SER A 86 -15.15 19.94 26.88
C SER A 86 -16.50 19.39 26.45
N ARG A 87 -16.82 19.45 25.15
CA ARG A 87 -18.11 19.02 24.59
C ARG A 87 -18.05 17.56 24.14
N LEU A 88 -19.08 16.81 24.47
CA LEU A 88 -19.31 15.50 23.86
C LEU A 88 -19.93 15.70 22.48
N HIS A 89 -19.26 15.18 21.45
CA HIS A 89 -19.76 15.19 20.09
C HIS A 89 -20.36 13.83 19.73
N ARG A 90 -21.54 13.84 19.10
CA ARG A 90 -22.18 12.63 18.55
C ARG A 90 -22.32 12.78 17.04
N ARG A 91 -21.93 11.74 16.30
CA ARG A 91 -22.14 11.64 14.85
C ARG A 91 -22.79 10.29 14.57
N ASP A 92 -23.98 10.33 14.00
CA ASP A 92 -24.77 9.14 13.67
C ASP A 92 -24.85 8.92 12.16
N GLY A 93 -24.98 7.66 11.74
CA GLY A 93 -25.12 7.26 10.35
C GLY A 93 -23.98 7.75 9.45
N PHE A 94 -22.75 7.84 9.96
CA PHE A 94 -21.62 8.39 9.20
C PHE A 94 -21.18 7.51 8.02
N ALA A 95 -21.47 6.21 8.06
CA ALA A 95 -21.14 5.27 6.98
C ALA A 95 -22.07 5.52 5.78
N ARG A 96 -21.54 6.09 4.70
CA ARG A 96 -22.30 6.51 3.51
C ARG A 96 -21.41 6.40 2.28
N GLN A 97 -22.01 6.12 1.14
CA GLN A 97 -21.36 6.18 -0.16
C GLN A 97 -22.28 6.88 -1.16
N ALA A 98 -21.74 7.83 -1.92
CA ALA A 98 -22.43 8.47 -3.02
C ALA A 98 -22.72 7.44 -4.11
N ARG A 99 -23.94 7.46 -4.64
CA ARG A 99 -24.32 6.62 -5.79
C ARG A 99 -23.50 6.96 -7.04
N THR A 100 -23.19 8.24 -7.19
CA THR A 100 -22.43 8.79 -8.31
C THR A 100 -21.21 9.55 -7.76
N PRO A 101 -20.06 8.88 -7.63
CA PRO A 101 -18.82 9.49 -7.15
C PRO A 101 -18.31 10.65 -8.03
N ALA A 102 -18.62 10.62 -9.32
CA ALA A 102 -18.27 11.69 -10.25
C ALA A 102 -19.22 11.68 -11.47
N ASP A 103 -19.30 12.81 -12.15
CA ASP A 103 -19.89 13.00 -13.49
C ASP A 103 -18.96 13.94 -14.28
N ARG A 104 -19.30 14.30 -15.52
CA ARG A 104 -18.59 15.27 -16.36
C ARG A 104 -18.41 16.63 -15.69
N ASP A 105 -19.32 17.02 -14.81
CA ASP A 105 -19.35 18.35 -14.22
C ASP A 105 -18.80 18.41 -12.80
N PHE A 106 -18.57 17.26 -12.15
CA PHE A 106 -18.10 17.23 -10.77
C PHE A 106 -17.35 15.94 -10.43
N ILE A 107 -16.49 16.03 -9.43
CA ILE A 107 -15.83 14.88 -8.81
C ILE A 107 -16.00 15.02 -7.29
N LEU A 108 -16.57 14.01 -6.65
CA LEU A 108 -16.69 13.96 -5.19
C LEU A 108 -15.41 13.38 -4.59
N LEU A 109 -14.95 14.01 -3.51
CA LEU A 109 -13.72 13.66 -2.80
C LEU A 109 -14.01 13.36 -1.34
N ALA A 110 -13.19 12.48 -0.74
CA ALA A 110 -13.21 12.19 0.69
C ALA A 110 -14.62 11.83 1.20
N ASP A 111 -15.00 12.32 2.37
CA ASP A 111 -16.33 12.14 3.00
C ASP A 111 -17.51 12.55 2.10
N ALA A 112 -17.31 13.41 1.08
CA ALA A 112 -18.37 13.75 0.13
C ALA A 112 -18.65 12.60 -0.84
N CYS A 113 -17.64 11.77 -1.15
CA CYS A 113 -17.79 10.56 -1.95
C CYS A 113 -18.19 9.38 -1.07
N ALA A 114 -17.38 9.05 -0.07
CA ALA A 114 -17.62 7.89 0.78
C ALA A 114 -16.92 8.03 2.14
N PHE A 115 -17.58 7.52 3.16
CA PHE A 115 -17.00 7.25 4.47
C PHE A 115 -17.59 5.95 4.98
N SER A 116 -16.79 5.10 5.63
CA SER A 116 -17.27 3.83 6.16
C SER A 116 -17.08 3.78 7.67
N ASP A 117 -15.86 3.51 8.13
CA ASP A 117 -15.58 3.29 9.55
C ASP A 117 -14.22 3.90 9.97
N PRO A 118 -14.11 4.48 11.18
CA PRO A 118 -12.86 5.07 11.64
C PRO A 118 -11.85 4.07 12.22
N VAL A 119 -12.16 2.77 12.36
CA VAL A 119 -11.32 1.79 13.09
C VAL A 119 -9.87 1.73 12.63
N TYR A 120 -9.59 1.86 11.34
CA TYR A 120 -8.23 1.79 10.81
C TYR A 120 -7.60 3.17 10.54
N SER A 121 -8.27 4.27 10.90
CA SER A 121 -7.79 5.64 10.69
C SER A 121 -7.42 5.97 9.23
N VAL A 122 -8.03 5.28 8.26
CA VAL A 122 -7.71 5.39 6.83
C VAL A 122 -8.41 6.54 6.10
N GLY A 123 -9.41 7.18 6.72
CA GLY A 123 -10.24 8.19 6.05
C GLY A 123 -9.46 9.36 5.46
N ALA A 124 -8.50 9.90 6.21
CA ALA A 124 -7.62 10.96 5.72
C ALA A 124 -6.68 10.47 4.61
N GLY A 125 -6.19 9.22 4.71
CA GLY A 125 -5.39 8.57 3.66
C GLY A 125 -6.18 8.43 2.36
N PHE A 126 -7.42 7.95 2.42
CA PHE A 126 -8.33 7.92 1.26
C PHE A 126 -8.52 9.31 0.67
N ALA A 127 -8.82 10.31 1.49
CA ALA A 127 -9.04 11.68 1.03
C ALA A 127 -7.84 12.24 0.25
N VAL A 128 -6.64 12.14 0.81
CA VAL A 128 -5.42 12.69 0.20
C VAL A 128 -5.03 11.89 -1.05
N ASN A 129 -5.00 10.55 -0.98
CA ASN A 129 -4.58 9.72 -2.10
C ASN A 129 -5.52 9.85 -3.29
N THR A 130 -6.84 9.85 -3.05
CA THR A 130 -7.82 10.06 -4.12
C THR A 130 -7.71 11.47 -4.71
N ALA A 131 -7.43 12.50 -3.89
CA ALA A 131 -7.21 13.85 -4.40
C ALA A 131 -5.97 13.94 -5.31
N LEU A 132 -4.85 13.29 -4.93
CA LEU A 132 -3.64 13.23 -5.75
C LEU A 132 -3.88 12.49 -7.07
N GLN A 133 -4.56 11.33 -7.02
CA GLN A 133 -4.93 10.57 -8.21
C GLN A 133 -5.77 11.40 -9.19
N ILE A 134 -6.78 12.12 -8.68
CA ILE A 134 -7.61 12.99 -9.52
C ILE A 134 -6.81 14.15 -10.07
N ALA A 135 -5.97 14.80 -9.26
CA ALA A 135 -5.12 15.88 -9.73
C ALA A 135 -4.21 15.43 -10.89
N GLU A 136 -3.63 14.23 -10.77
CA GLU A 136 -2.82 13.64 -11.82
C GLU A 136 -3.63 13.28 -13.08
N LEU A 137 -4.82 12.69 -12.92
CA LEU A 137 -5.72 12.42 -14.05
C LEU A 137 -6.10 13.70 -14.79
N LEU A 138 -6.41 14.78 -14.07
CA LEU A 138 -6.75 16.08 -14.65
C LEU A 138 -5.54 16.78 -15.29
N ALA A 139 -4.33 16.55 -14.78
CA ALA A 139 -3.11 17.11 -15.36
C ALA A 139 -2.73 16.42 -16.68
N ARG A 140 -3.08 15.14 -16.85
CA ARG A 140 -2.76 14.32 -18.03
C ARG A 140 -3.69 14.57 -19.22
N GLY A 141 -4.89 15.09 -18.99
CA GLY A 141 -5.84 15.31 -20.07
C GLY A 141 -7.22 15.80 -19.61
N PRO A 142 -8.14 16.01 -20.56
CA PRO A 142 -9.47 16.48 -20.24
C PRO A 142 -10.25 15.44 -19.43
N TRP A 143 -11.10 15.91 -18.53
CA TRP A 143 -12.06 15.07 -17.83
C TRP A 143 -13.17 14.61 -18.78
N THR A 144 -13.04 13.40 -19.31
CA THR A 144 -14.00 12.80 -20.26
C THR A 144 -15.01 11.90 -19.56
N ARG A 145 -16.04 11.47 -20.29
CA ARG A 145 -16.98 10.46 -19.78
C ARG A 145 -16.29 9.14 -19.46
N ASP A 146 -15.36 8.71 -20.29
CA ASP A 146 -14.67 7.44 -20.11
C ASP A 146 -13.76 7.48 -18.86
N ALA A 147 -13.06 8.59 -18.65
CA ALA A 147 -12.26 8.83 -17.44
C ALA A 147 -13.15 8.84 -16.18
N CYS A 148 -14.31 9.49 -16.25
CA CYS A 148 -15.31 9.50 -15.18
C CYS A 148 -15.84 8.10 -14.87
N ASP A 149 -16.24 7.34 -15.87
CA ASP A 149 -16.78 5.99 -15.69
C ASP A 149 -15.72 5.04 -15.12
N ALA A 150 -14.47 5.17 -15.58
CA ALA A 150 -13.34 4.43 -15.03
C ALA A 150 -13.07 4.78 -13.55
N TYR A 151 -13.09 6.08 -13.21
CA TYR A 151 -12.97 6.51 -11.81
C TYR A 151 -14.11 5.95 -10.94
N CYS A 152 -15.36 6.03 -11.41
CA CYS A 152 -16.51 5.52 -10.68
C CYS A 152 -16.43 4.01 -10.42
N ARG A 153 -16.00 3.21 -11.41
CA ARG A 153 -15.79 1.76 -11.23
C ARG A 153 -14.74 1.47 -10.18
N ARG A 154 -13.59 2.16 -10.24
CA ARG A 154 -12.48 1.98 -9.29
C ARG A 154 -12.84 2.41 -7.88
N SER A 155 -13.52 3.55 -7.73
CA SER A 155 -14.01 4.04 -6.44
C SER A 155 -14.93 3.02 -5.76
N ARG A 156 -15.85 2.39 -6.52
CA ARG A 156 -16.71 1.33 -6.00
C ARG A 156 -15.92 0.10 -5.54
N ALA A 157 -15.03 -0.40 -6.39
CA ALA A 157 -14.21 -1.57 -6.07
C ALA A 157 -13.34 -1.34 -4.81
N LEU A 158 -12.79 -0.14 -4.66
CA LEU A 158 -12.04 0.26 -3.47
C LEU A 158 -12.90 0.20 -2.20
N MET A 159 -14.09 0.79 -2.26
CA MET A 159 -15.01 0.83 -1.13
C MET A 159 -15.54 -0.56 -0.77
N ASP A 160 -15.77 -1.42 -1.75
CA ASP A 160 -16.17 -2.81 -1.51
C ASP A 160 -15.08 -3.59 -0.76
N ARG A 161 -13.80 -3.42 -1.14
CA ARG A 161 -12.66 -4.04 -0.43
C ARG A 161 -12.46 -3.43 0.96
N ALA A 162 -12.53 -2.11 1.09
CA ALA A 162 -12.43 -1.44 2.38
C ALA A 162 -13.54 -1.92 3.33
N ARG A 163 -14.77 -2.09 2.84
CA ARG A 163 -15.90 -2.64 3.59
C ARG A 163 -15.60 -4.05 4.10
N ALA A 164 -15.05 -4.93 3.27
CA ALA A 164 -14.68 -6.28 3.69
C ALA A 164 -13.65 -6.24 4.84
N ALA A 165 -12.63 -5.38 4.72
CA ALA A 165 -11.65 -5.18 5.78
C ALA A 165 -12.28 -4.72 7.10
N PHE A 166 -13.24 -3.78 7.06
CA PHE A 166 -13.95 -3.34 8.28
C PHE A 166 -14.77 -4.47 8.92
N GLU A 167 -15.37 -5.36 8.13
CA GLU A 167 -16.12 -6.50 8.70
C GLU A 167 -15.21 -7.51 9.41
N PHE A 168 -13.92 -7.62 9.06
CA PHE A 168 -12.96 -8.41 9.85
C PHE A 168 -12.79 -7.89 11.27
N TRP A 169 -12.85 -6.57 11.49
CA TRP A 169 -12.86 -6.01 12.84
C TRP A 169 -14.12 -6.43 13.61
N TYR A 170 -15.28 -6.21 12.99
CA TYR A 170 -16.55 -6.38 13.68
C TYR A 170 -16.89 -7.84 13.98
N SER A 171 -16.58 -8.75 13.06
CA SER A 171 -16.68 -10.21 13.29
C SER A 171 -15.67 -10.70 14.34
N GLY A 172 -14.56 -9.99 14.53
CA GLY A 172 -13.44 -10.43 15.35
C GLY A 172 -12.45 -11.31 14.60
N GLU A 173 -12.69 -11.55 13.31
CA GLU A 173 -11.81 -12.34 12.44
C GLU A 173 -10.40 -11.73 12.34
N LEU A 174 -10.28 -10.40 12.47
CA LEU A 174 -8.97 -9.73 12.54
C LEU A 174 -8.06 -10.33 13.60
N LEU A 175 -8.60 -10.71 14.78
CA LEU A 175 -7.84 -11.27 15.89
C LEU A 175 -7.75 -12.79 15.82
N ALA A 176 -8.73 -13.44 15.18
CA ALA A 176 -8.80 -14.90 15.09
C ALA A 176 -8.01 -15.48 13.90
N SER A 177 -7.79 -14.70 12.84
CA SER A 177 -7.20 -15.15 11.58
C SER A 177 -5.95 -14.35 11.21
N PRO A 178 -4.76 -14.99 11.19
CA PRO A 178 -3.54 -14.34 10.71
C PRO A 178 -3.65 -13.85 9.25
N ALA A 179 -4.49 -14.50 8.43
CA ALA A 179 -4.73 -14.09 7.05
C ALA A 179 -5.50 -12.78 7.00
N ALA A 180 -6.59 -12.65 7.75
CA ALA A 180 -7.35 -11.40 7.85
C ALA A 180 -6.51 -10.27 8.46
N ALA A 181 -5.71 -10.57 9.48
CA ALA A 181 -4.77 -9.62 10.07
C ALA A 181 -3.75 -9.10 9.04
N ARG A 182 -3.20 -10.00 8.20
CA ARG A 182 -2.29 -9.62 7.14
C ARG A 182 -2.98 -8.76 6.08
N GLU A 183 -4.16 -9.18 5.61
CA GLU A 183 -4.93 -8.44 4.63
C GLU A 183 -5.22 -7.00 5.10
N VAL A 184 -5.66 -6.82 6.35
CA VAL A 184 -5.88 -5.48 6.90
C VAL A 184 -4.58 -4.68 7.04
N GLN A 185 -3.48 -5.32 7.46
CA GLN A 185 -2.19 -4.62 7.59
C GLN A 185 -1.65 -4.15 6.25
N ASP A 186 -1.66 -5.03 5.25
CA ASP A 186 -1.13 -4.77 3.92
C ASP A 186 -2.06 -3.79 3.18
N ALA A 187 -3.36 -4.10 3.10
CA ALA A 187 -4.32 -3.28 2.36
C ALA A 187 -4.58 -1.92 3.03
N MET A 188 -4.94 -1.89 4.33
CA MET A 188 -5.47 -0.68 4.97
C MET A 188 -4.38 0.16 5.66
N LEU A 189 -3.50 -0.48 6.44
CA LEU A 189 -2.58 0.25 7.32
C LEU A 189 -1.27 0.66 6.65
N ARG A 190 -0.77 -0.17 5.73
CA ARG A 190 0.41 0.12 4.90
C ARG A 190 0.05 0.75 3.58
N GLY A 191 -1.23 0.69 3.24
CA GLY A 191 -1.72 1.37 2.08
C GLY A 191 -1.49 0.65 0.77
N GLU A 192 -1.33 -0.68 0.76
CA GLU A 192 -1.33 -1.41 -0.51
C GLU A 192 -2.67 -1.24 -1.24
N LEU A 193 -3.78 -1.00 -0.53
CA LEU A 193 -5.05 -0.64 -1.16
C LEU A 193 -4.99 0.76 -1.81
N PHE A 194 -4.11 1.65 -1.33
CA PHE A 194 -3.80 2.94 -1.95
C PHE A 194 -2.77 2.79 -3.09
N HIS A 195 -1.79 1.91 -2.92
CA HIS A 195 -0.74 1.63 -3.90
C HIS A 195 -1.28 0.83 -5.06
N GLU A 196 -2.13 -0.18 -4.90
CA GLU A 196 -2.78 -0.89 -6.01
C GLU A 196 -3.66 0.03 -6.86
N GLN A 197 -4.16 1.13 -6.30
CA GLN A 197 -4.82 2.17 -7.10
C GLN A 197 -3.84 3.11 -7.81
N LEU A 198 -2.72 3.44 -7.19
CA LEU A 198 -1.63 4.19 -7.83
C LEU A 198 -0.93 3.33 -8.91
N SER A 199 -0.51 2.12 -8.59
CA SER A 199 0.01 1.08 -9.47
C SER A 199 -1.01 0.61 -10.50
N GLY A 200 -2.31 0.57 -10.17
CA GLY A 200 -3.39 0.38 -11.14
C GLY A 200 -3.59 1.61 -12.05
N HIS A 201 -3.35 2.83 -11.55
CA HIS A 201 -3.19 4.03 -12.37
C HIS A 201 -1.85 4.09 -13.12
N TYR A 202 -0.87 3.25 -12.80
CA TYR A 202 0.28 3.03 -13.66
C TYR A 202 -0.05 1.94 -14.70
N GLY A 203 -0.65 0.82 -14.31
CA GLY A 203 -0.99 -0.29 -15.21
C GLY A 203 -2.09 0.03 -16.23
N ASP A 204 -3.19 0.65 -15.79
CA ASP A 204 -4.29 1.04 -16.68
C ASP A 204 -3.95 2.31 -17.48
N VAL A 205 -3.15 3.23 -16.93
CA VAL A 205 -2.68 4.39 -17.71
C VAL A 205 -1.58 4.00 -18.68
N LEU A 206 -0.72 3.01 -18.41
CA LEU A 206 0.22 2.53 -19.42
C LEU A 206 -0.47 1.75 -20.56
N ALA A 207 -1.66 1.21 -20.30
CA ALA A 207 -2.52 0.63 -21.33
C ALA A 207 -3.25 1.71 -22.16
N ASP A 208 -3.65 2.83 -21.55
CA ASP A 208 -4.43 3.91 -22.20
C ASP A 208 -3.59 5.14 -22.64
N SER A 209 -2.34 5.31 -22.20
CA SER A 209 -1.48 6.46 -22.51
C SER A 209 -0.57 6.21 -23.72
N GLU A 210 -1.16 5.75 -24.82
CA GLU A 210 -0.50 5.64 -26.13
C GLU A 210 -0.16 7.00 -26.77
N TYR A 211 -0.20 8.13 -26.03
CA TYR A 211 -0.12 9.47 -26.62
C TYR A 211 1.02 10.40 -26.16
N SER A 212 1.98 9.93 -25.35
CA SER A 212 3.19 10.74 -25.07
C SER A 212 4.49 9.94 -25.02
N GLY A 213 4.79 9.16 -26.05
CA GLY A 213 6.15 8.87 -26.57
C GLY A 213 7.28 8.33 -25.68
N ALA A 214 7.16 8.30 -24.35
CA ALA A 214 8.13 7.77 -23.40
C ALA A 214 7.38 6.79 -22.50
N ARG A 215 7.44 5.51 -22.87
CA ARG A 215 6.88 4.40 -22.08
C ARG A 215 7.70 4.22 -20.80
N ASP A 216 7.06 3.76 -19.73
CA ASP A 216 7.80 3.35 -18.53
C ASP A 216 8.76 2.21 -18.90
N PRO A 217 10.08 2.41 -18.74
CA PRO A 217 11.07 1.41 -19.16
C PRO A 217 10.96 0.09 -18.38
N PHE A 218 10.31 0.11 -17.19
CA PHE A 218 10.06 -1.07 -16.35
C PHE A 218 8.72 -1.75 -16.63
N ALA A 219 7.86 -1.18 -17.48
CA ALA A 219 6.56 -1.77 -17.77
C ALA A 219 6.72 -3.09 -18.55
N PRO A 220 6.12 -4.20 -18.10
CA PRO A 220 6.14 -5.44 -18.85
C PRO A 220 5.36 -5.28 -20.15
N ARG A 221 5.86 -5.86 -21.24
CA ARG A 221 5.17 -5.90 -22.54
C ARG A 221 3.92 -6.77 -22.40
N VAL A 222 2.75 -6.18 -22.65
CA VAL A 222 1.47 -6.88 -22.52
C VAL A 222 1.40 -8.08 -23.48
N GLY A 223 1.03 -9.24 -22.95
CA GLY A 223 0.91 -10.49 -23.73
C GLY A 223 2.24 -11.18 -24.05
N ALA A 224 3.36 -10.66 -23.56
CA ALA A 224 4.65 -11.31 -23.75
C ALA A 224 4.82 -12.52 -22.82
N GLU A 225 5.49 -13.55 -23.32
CA GLU A 225 5.82 -14.73 -22.51
C GLU A 225 6.84 -14.37 -21.43
N SER A 226 6.70 -14.98 -20.26
CA SER A 226 7.66 -14.78 -19.17
C SER A 226 9.03 -15.31 -19.57
N LEU A 227 10.06 -14.50 -19.31
CA LEU A 227 11.47 -14.85 -19.50
C LEU A 227 12.09 -15.50 -18.27
N ALA A 228 11.30 -15.82 -17.23
CA ALA A 228 11.83 -16.35 -15.97
C ALA A 228 12.74 -17.59 -16.14
N PRO A 229 12.44 -18.59 -16.99
CA PRO A 229 13.34 -19.71 -17.22
C PRO A 229 14.69 -19.29 -17.81
N ALA A 230 14.67 -18.45 -18.84
CA ALA A 230 15.87 -17.93 -19.49
C ALA A 230 16.71 -17.08 -18.53
N ALA A 231 16.07 -16.17 -17.80
CA ALA A 231 16.74 -15.32 -16.82
C ALA A 231 17.36 -16.15 -15.69
N ARG A 232 16.68 -17.20 -15.20
CA ARG A 232 17.25 -18.14 -14.22
C ARG A 232 18.49 -18.85 -14.76
N ALA A 233 18.43 -19.36 -15.98
CA ALA A 233 19.56 -20.04 -16.62
C ALA A 233 20.75 -19.09 -16.82
N LEU A 234 20.51 -17.88 -17.32
CA LEU A 234 21.56 -16.89 -17.56
C LEU A 234 22.15 -16.27 -16.28
N LEU A 235 21.34 -16.15 -15.21
CA LEU A 235 21.83 -15.76 -13.88
C LEU A 235 22.42 -16.94 -13.10
N GLU A 236 22.30 -18.16 -13.63
CA GLU A 236 22.75 -19.40 -12.99
C GLU A 236 22.13 -19.54 -11.59
N ILE A 237 20.80 -19.37 -11.51
CA ILE A 237 19.98 -19.46 -10.29
C ILE A 237 19.23 -20.79 -10.27
N ASP A 238 19.61 -21.66 -9.34
CA ASP A 238 18.86 -22.88 -9.06
C ASP A 238 17.59 -22.55 -8.25
N ASP A 239 17.75 -21.91 -7.09
CA ASP A 239 16.63 -21.50 -6.22
C ASP A 239 16.73 -20.01 -5.88
N GLU A 240 17.87 -19.59 -5.33
CA GLU A 240 18.14 -18.23 -4.88
C GLU A 240 19.48 -17.67 -5.38
N LEU A 241 19.53 -16.35 -5.54
CA LEU A 241 20.74 -15.57 -5.80
C LEU A 241 21.06 -14.73 -4.56
N VAL A 242 22.09 -15.12 -3.80
CA VAL A 242 22.53 -14.40 -2.58
C VAL A 242 21.40 -14.21 -1.54
N GLY A 243 20.53 -15.20 -1.39
CA GLY A 243 19.38 -15.15 -0.48
C GLY A 243 18.16 -14.43 -1.06
N TRP A 244 18.11 -14.19 -2.36
CA TRP A 244 16.96 -13.62 -3.06
C TRP A 244 16.41 -14.59 -4.10
N ARG A 245 15.11 -14.81 -4.08
CA ARG A 245 14.41 -15.64 -5.06
C ARG A 245 13.95 -14.80 -6.24
N LEU A 246 14.28 -15.21 -7.46
CA LEU A 246 13.73 -14.61 -8.68
C LEU A 246 12.27 -15.06 -8.87
N VAL A 247 11.31 -14.17 -8.60
CA VAL A 247 9.87 -14.48 -8.66
C VAL A 247 9.22 -14.12 -10.00
N GLY A 248 9.92 -13.38 -10.86
CA GLY A 248 9.46 -13.11 -12.22
C GLY A 248 10.57 -12.51 -13.07
N ALA A 249 10.49 -12.76 -14.37
CA ALA A 249 11.24 -12.00 -15.36
C ALA A 249 10.39 -11.81 -16.61
N ASP A 250 10.28 -10.57 -17.08
CA ASP A 250 9.35 -10.20 -18.14
C ASP A 250 10.02 -9.22 -19.11
N PRO A 251 9.76 -9.34 -20.43
CA PRO A 251 10.22 -8.33 -21.38
C PRO A 251 9.61 -6.98 -21.02
N SER A 252 10.41 -5.93 -21.09
CA SER A 252 9.97 -4.54 -20.89
C SER A 252 10.34 -3.68 -22.10
N GLU A 253 9.92 -2.43 -22.08
CA GLU A 253 10.19 -1.51 -23.19
C GLU A 253 11.69 -1.26 -23.38
N SER A 254 12.44 -1.14 -22.27
CA SER A 254 13.88 -0.90 -22.30
C SER A 254 14.74 -2.14 -22.03
N GLY A 255 14.15 -3.33 -22.05
CA GLY A 255 14.89 -4.61 -22.00
C GLY A 255 14.16 -5.71 -21.26
N VAL A 256 14.71 -6.17 -20.13
CA VAL A 256 14.16 -7.25 -19.30
C VAL A 256 14.04 -6.77 -17.86
N THR A 257 12.85 -6.92 -17.29
CA THR A 257 12.63 -6.72 -15.85
C THR A 257 12.82 -8.03 -15.11
N LEU A 258 13.45 -7.95 -13.94
CA LEU A 258 13.72 -9.06 -13.04
C LEU A 258 13.14 -8.70 -11.66
N ARG A 259 12.31 -9.57 -11.10
CA ARG A 259 11.64 -9.35 -9.82
C ARG A 259 12.18 -10.30 -8.77
N PHE A 260 12.82 -9.77 -7.75
CA PHE A 260 13.45 -10.53 -6.67
C PHE A 260 12.70 -10.36 -5.35
N GLN A 261 12.53 -11.45 -4.62
CA GLN A 261 11.91 -11.48 -3.30
C GLN A 261 12.86 -12.08 -2.27
N ARG A 262 12.91 -11.47 -1.08
CA ARG A 262 13.65 -11.99 0.08
C ARG A 262 12.83 -11.78 1.34
N ASP A 263 12.58 -12.86 2.08
CA ASP A 263 11.85 -12.84 3.34
C ASP A 263 10.56 -11.98 3.28
N ALA A 264 10.42 -11.02 4.20
CA ALA A 264 9.34 -10.06 4.28
C ALA A 264 9.67 -8.69 3.67
N LEU A 265 10.74 -8.58 2.85
CA LEU A 265 11.10 -7.35 2.15
C LEU A 265 10.19 -7.12 0.93
N PRO A 266 9.96 -5.86 0.52
CA PRO A 266 9.31 -5.54 -0.75
C PRO A 266 10.01 -6.22 -1.93
N ILE A 267 9.25 -6.52 -2.99
CA ILE A 267 9.82 -7.09 -4.23
C ILE A 267 10.72 -6.05 -4.89
N LEU A 268 11.97 -6.42 -5.11
CA LEU A 268 12.92 -5.62 -5.85
C LEU A 268 12.76 -5.84 -7.34
N THR A 269 12.44 -4.78 -8.07
CA THR A 269 12.45 -4.77 -9.53
C THR A 269 13.79 -4.21 -10.02
N VAL A 270 14.51 -5.04 -10.74
CA VAL A 270 15.75 -4.73 -11.45
C VAL A 270 15.46 -4.73 -12.94
N MET A 271 16.05 -3.82 -13.70
CA MET A 271 15.96 -3.79 -15.16
C MET A 271 17.35 -3.98 -15.76
N VAL A 272 17.41 -4.85 -16.76
CA VAL A 272 18.57 -5.08 -17.61
C VAL A 272 18.21 -4.59 -19.00
N GLY A 273 18.88 -3.55 -19.47
CA GLY A 273 18.65 -2.94 -20.78
C GLY A 273 19.94 -2.73 -21.57
N ARG A 274 19.86 -2.08 -22.73
CA ARG A 274 21.04 -1.62 -23.46
C ARG A 274 21.65 -0.40 -22.78
N ALA A 275 22.97 -0.27 -22.84
CA ALA A 275 23.66 0.94 -22.42
C ALA A 275 23.68 1.97 -23.56
N ASP A 276 22.68 2.86 -23.57
CA ASP A 276 22.41 3.86 -24.62
C ASP A 276 22.65 5.31 -24.16
N GLY A 277 23.35 5.49 -23.04
CA GLY A 277 23.71 6.81 -22.49
C GLY A 277 22.71 7.36 -21.47
N GLU A 278 21.64 6.62 -21.16
CA GLU A 278 20.72 6.96 -20.08
C GLU A 278 21.32 6.76 -18.68
N ARG A 279 20.72 7.43 -17.67
CA ARG A 279 21.12 7.25 -16.27
C ARG A 279 20.72 5.85 -15.80
N CYS A 280 21.72 5.04 -15.48
CA CYS A 280 21.55 3.71 -14.89
C CYS A 280 22.34 3.60 -13.58
N PHE A 281 22.09 2.54 -12.82
CA PHE A 281 22.88 2.23 -11.62
C PHE A 281 24.30 1.80 -12.00
N GLN A 282 24.43 0.93 -13.00
CA GLN A 282 25.73 0.41 -13.44
C GLN A 282 25.70 0.02 -14.92
N VAL A 283 26.76 0.36 -15.66
CA VAL A 283 27.00 -0.12 -17.02
C VAL A 283 27.88 -1.37 -16.98
N ILE A 284 27.50 -2.41 -17.71
CA ILE A 284 28.16 -3.72 -17.78
C ILE A 284 28.34 -4.09 -19.25
N GLY A 285 29.45 -3.63 -19.84
CA GLY A 285 29.68 -3.79 -21.28
C GLY A 285 28.56 -3.11 -22.09
N PRO A 286 27.85 -3.82 -22.98
CA PRO A 286 26.75 -3.27 -23.77
C PRO A 286 25.42 -3.15 -23.00
N LEU A 287 25.39 -3.57 -21.74
CA LEU A 287 24.17 -3.62 -20.91
C LEU A 287 24.18 -2.52 -19.86
N ALA A 288 23.00 -2.06 -19.49
CA ALA A 288 22.76 -1.17 -18.36
C ALA A 288 21.91 -1.91 -17.31
N LEU A 289 22.31 -1.77 -16.04
CA LEU A 289 21.58 -2.27 -14.89
C LEU A 289 20.95 -1.08 -14.16
N SER A 290 19.65 -1.15 -13.95
CA SER A 290 18.86 -0.16 -13.19
C SER A 290 17.97 -0.88 -12.20
N TYR A 291 17.45 -0.17 -11.21
CA TYR A 291 16.47 -0.73 -10.27
C TYR A 291 15.46 0.32 -9.86
N MET A 292 14.27 -0.12 -9.51
CA MET A 292 13.19 0.74 -9.05
C MET A 292 13.34 0.97 -7.54
N GLN A 293 13.38 2.23 -7.10
CA GLN A 293 13.29 2.55 -5.68
C GLN A 293 11.83 2.47 -5.21
N PRO A 294 11.54 1.89 -4.03
CA PRO A 294 10.23 1.98 -3.42
C PRO A 294 9.90 3.45 -3.13
N ALA A 295 8.63 3.83 -3.27
CA ALA A 295 8.19 5.20 -2.96
C ALA A 295 8.30 5.53 -1.45
N GLU A 296 8.17 4.53 -0.56
CA GLU A 296 8.18 4.68 0.90
C GLU A 296 9.52 4.28 1.55
N GLY A 297 10.62 4.71 0.94
CA GLY A 297 11.97 4.56 1.49
C GLY A 297 12.95 3.97 0.48
N SER A 298 14.24 4.24 0.68
CA SER A 298 15.28 3.51 -0.04
C SER A 298 15.22 2.03 0.36
N TYR A 299 15.53 1.12 -0.58
CA TYR A 299 16.03 -0.19 -0.14
C TYR A 299 17.10 0.09 0.91
N PRO A 300 17.01 -0.52 2.11
CA PRO A 300 18.02 -0.27 3.13
C PRO A 300 19.34 -0.56 2.44
N ASP A 301 20.26 0.40 2.51
CA ASP A 301 21.59 0.33 1.91
C ASP A 301 22.38 -0.75 2.63
N SER A 302 21.95 -1.97 2.37
CA SER A 302 22.17 -3.14 3.16
C SER A 302 23.11 -4.03 2.36
N PRO A 303 24.03 -4.74 3.04
CA PRO A 303 24.91 -5.69 2.37
C PRO A 303 24.14 -6.70 1.51
N ALA A 304 22.91 -7.05 1.91
CA ALA A 304 22.01 -7.95 1.19
C ALA A 304 21.54 -7.38 -0.16
N PHE A 305 21.20 -6.08 -0.23
CA PHE A 305 20.76 -5.42 -1.45
C PHE A 305 21.93 -5.23 -2.43
N ARG A 306 23.06 -4.70 -1.94
CA ARG A 306 24.27 -4.54 -2.75
C ARG A 306 24.79 -5.88 -3.26
N GLY A 307 24.81 -6.89 -2.41
CA GLY A 307 25.24 -8.24 -2.78
C GLY A 307 24.40 -8.85 -3.91
N LEU A 308 23.09 -8.58 -3.96
CA LEU A 308 22.26 -8.99 -5.08
C LEU A 308 22.63 -8.26 -6.37
N LEU A 309 22.74 -6.93 -6.34
CA LEU A 309 23.09 -6.14 -7.53
C LEU A 309 24.49 -6.51 -8.07
N ASP A 310 25.46 -6.70 -7.18
CA ASP A 310 26.82 -7.14 -7.54
C ASP A 310 26.81 -8.55 -8.16
N ALA A 311 26.00 -9.46 -7.60
CA ALA A 311 25.86 -10.81 -8.13
C ALA A 311 25.19 -10.80 -9.52
N VAL A 312 24.11 -10.04 -9.70
CA VAL A 312 23.48 -9.84 -11.01
C VAL A 312 24.48 -9.25 -11.99
N ALA A 313 25.19 -8.18 -11.63
CA ALA A 313 26.17 -7.54 -12.50
C ALA A 313 27.31 -8.50 -12.91
N THR A 314 27.78 -9.33 -11.97
CA THR A 314 28.79 -10.36 -12.23
C THR A 314 28.29 -11.44 -13.19
N ARG A 315 27.02 -11.86 -13.10
CA ARG A 315 26.47 -12.88 -14.02
C ARG A 315 26.17 -12.28 -15.39
N LEU A 316 25.70 -11.04 -15.44
CA LEU A 316 25.52 -10.28 -16.68
C LEU A 316 26.84 -10.18 -17.45
N SER A 317 27.96 -9.83 -16.78
CA SER A 317 29.25 -9.67 -17.46
C SER A 317 29.80 -10.98 -18.04
N ARG A 318 29.53 -12.13 -17.41
CA ARG A 318 29.97 -13.46 -17.91
C ARG A 318 29.25 -13.90 -19.17
N ARG A 319 28.00 -13.47 -19.36
CA ARG A 319 27.12 -13.89 -20.46
C ARG A 319 26.53 -12.70 -21.21
N ALA A 320 27.31 -11.63 -21.38
CA ALA A 320 26.82 -10.35 -21.89
C ALA A 320 26.13 -10.48 -23.25
N ASP A 321 26.68 -11.29 -24.17
CA ASP A 321 26.09 -11.50 -25.51
C ASP A 321 24.74 -12.22 -25.45
N ALA A 322 24.58 -13.19 -24.56
CA ALA A 322 23.31 -13.91 -24.39
C ALA A 322 22.25 -13.00 -23.75
N TRP A 323 22.65 -12.15 -22.80
CA TRP A 323 21.76 -11.14 -22.23
C TRP A 323 21.35 -10.08 -23.24
N VAL A 324 22.27 -9.66 -24.11
CA VAL A 324 21.97 -8.79 -25.24
C VAL A 324 20.92 -9.43 -26.15
N ALA A 325 21.09 -10.69 -26.52
CA ALA A 325 20.11 -11.41 -27.34
C ALA A 325 18.75 -11.54 -26.62
N LEU A 326 18.74 -11.74 -25.29
CA LEU A 326 17.50 -11.80 -24.51
C LEU A 326 16.80 -10.42 -24.44
N VAL A 327 17.56 -9.35 -24.27
CA VAL A 327 17.07 -7.96 -24.25
C VAL A 327 16.49 -7.53 -25.60
N ASP A 328 17.15 -7.93 -26.69
CA ASP A 328 16.70 -7.62 -28.06
C ASP A 328 15.51 -8.49 -28.50
N GLY A 329 15.22 -9.59 -27.77
CA GLY A 329 14.17 -10.55 -28.10
C GLY A 329 14.60 -11.64 -29.11
N ASP A 330 15.89 -11.74 -29.39
CA ASP A 330 16.48 -12.74 -30.30
C ASP A 330 16.71 -14.11 -29.62
N LEU A 331 16.69 -14.15 -28.29
CA LEU A 331 16.88 -15.37 -27.50
C LEU A 331 15.54 -15.95 -27.05
N SER A 332 15.14 -17.10 -27.61
CA SER A 332 13.97 -17.82 -27.12
C SER A 332 14.20 -18.39 -25.71
N PRO A 333 13.14 -18.52 -24.87
CA PRO A 333 13.27 -19.09 -23.53
C PRO A 333 13.92 -20.49 -23.49
N ALA A 334 13.68 -21.28 -24.54
CA ALA A 334 14.25 -22.62 -24.70
C ALA A 334 15.75 -22.61 -25.03
N ALA A 335 16.21 -21.63 -25.83
CA ALA A 335 17.61 -21.52 -26.24
C ALA A 335 18.51 -20.99 -25.12
N ALA A 336 17.97 -20.19 -24.21
CA ALA A 336 18.69 -19.65 -23.05
C ALA A 336 19.01 -20.71 -21.97
N SER A 337 18.27 -21.83 -21.99
CA SER A 337 18.35 -22.90 -20.99
C SER A 337 19.35 -23.99 -21.36
N ALA A 338 19.95 -23.92 -22.56
CA ALA A 338 20.97 -24.84 -23.08
C ALA A 338 22.38 -24.25 -22.88
#